data_AF-A0A1B8WH57-F1
#
_entry.id   AF-A0A1B8WH57-F1
#
_cell.length_a   1.000
_cell.length_b   1.000
_cell.length_c   1.000
_cell.angle_alpha   90.00
_cell.angle_beta   90.00
_cell.angle_gamma   90.00
#
_symmetry.space_group_name_H-M   'P 1'
#
loop_
_entity.id
_entity.type
_entity.pdbx_description
1 polymer ?
#
loop_
_entity_poly.entity_id
_entity_poly.type
_entity_poly.pdbx_seq_one_letter_code
_entity_poly.pdbx_strand_id
1 'polypeptide(L)'
;MLDKRILEDGLSVISTCKKETGDIWHAHFGAAAIASYFFVKDNNLGVELGQNVFSQSRAMIANNGATSKYNRLRSNVEEAETVILGALDHTIDQLHWVGHNVIYSALSLLAIHELNGWGSDDDLSGISELIRSFEKTIPGRSWIGYSASEVKRLEITEEDNFPRIDDANALSLFVLEQLSDFKVIYRAESHHDLMGHMLTFSHALNILYGLGHVSYFKRGLPPLLKMIKVLRSSRHVNPGDEVKLVSPVDQLPLQLSARAEFLPDEQKFWTKDHSESNWDFGHVFKFSFSFYDHARRVESGRTSYFESFRYIISQG
;
A
#
# COMPACT_ATOMS: atom_id res chain seq x y z
N MET A 1 11.32 -21.49 -7.38
CA MET A 1 11.02 -20.84 -8.68
C MET A 1 9.92 -19.82 -8.40
N LEU A 2 10.08 -18.57 -8.86
CA LEU A 2 9.06 -17.53 -8.68
C LEU A 2 7.84 -17.87 -9.54
N ASP A 3 6.64 -17.79 -8.96
CA ASP A 3 5.38 -18.14 -9.65
C ASP A 3 4.75 -16.88 -10.25
N LYS A 4 5.10 -16.57 -11.50
CA LYS A 4 4.58 -15.40 -12.21
C LYS A 4 3.05 -15.41 -12.40
N ARG A 5 2.38 -16.56 -12.23
CA ARG A 5 0.91 -16.63 -12.29
C ARG A 5 0.25 -15.77 -11.21
N ILE A 6 0.90 -15.59 -10.06
CA ILE A 6 0.41 -14.72 -8.99
C ILE A 6 0.23 -13.27 -9.48
N LEU A 7 1.11 -12.80 -10.38
CA LEU A 7 0.98 -11.48 -10.99
C LEU A 7 -0.19 -11.40 -11.95
N GLU A 8 -0.37 -12.43 -12.79
CA GLU A 8 -1.50 -12.51 -13.73
C GLU A 8 -2.84 -12.58 -12.99
N ASP A 9 -2.90 -13.36 -11.91
CA ASP A 9 -4.06 -13.48 -11.02
C ASP A 9 -4.36 -12.12 -10.36
N GLY A 10 -3.32 -11.46 -9.83
CA GLY A 10 -3.46 -10.16 -9.17
C GLY A 10 -3.95 -9.06 -10.12
N LEU A 11 -3.38 -9.00 -11.33
CA LEU A 11 -3.82 -8.08 -12.38
C LEU A 11 -5.25 -8.38 -12.85
N SER A 12 -5.63 -9.66 -12.93
CA SER A 12 -7.01 -10.07 -13.27
C SER A 12 -8.00 -9.55 -12.24
N VAL A 13 -7.69 -9.69 -10.94
CA VAL A 13 -8.53 -9.18 -9.85
C VAL A 13 -8.73 -7.67 -9.98
N ILE A 14 -7.64 -6.92 -10.18
CA ILE A 14 -7.70 -5.46 -10.30
C ILE A 14 -8.50 -5.05 -11.54
N SER A 15 -8.33 -5.75 -12.67
CA SER A 15 -9.04 -5.39 -13.91
C SER A 15 -10.53 -5.70 -13.85
N THR A 16 -10.95 -6.78 -13.18
CA THR A 16 -12.35 -7.22 -13.19
C THR A 16 -13.16 -6.79 -11.98
N CYS A 17 -12.53 -6.41 -10.85
CA CYS A 17 -13.22 -6.21 -9.57
C CYS A 17 -14.47 -5.31 -9.70
N LYS A 18 -14.33 -4.13 -10.29
CA LYS A 18 -15.43 -3.18 -10.44
C LYS A 18 -16.59 -3.76 -11.27
N LYS A 19 -16.28 -4.51 -12.33
CA LYS A 19 -17.28 -5.11 -13.22
C LYS A 19 -17.97 -6.31 -12.58
N GLU A 20 -17.23 -7.13 -11.86
CA GLU A 20 -17.72 -8.41 -11.32
C GLU A 20 -18.38 -8.26 -9.95
N THR A 21 -17.88 -7.37 -9.09
CA THR A 21 -18.35 -7.21 -7.71
C THR A 21 -19.06 -5.88 -7.47
N GLY A 22 -18.85 -4.87 -8.32
CA GLY A 22 -19.27 -3.50 -8.05
C GLY A 22 -18.47 -2.82 -6.93
N ASP A 23 -17.46 -3.50 -6.38
CA ASP A 23 -16.66 -3.06 -5.24
C ASP A 23 -15.21 -2.79 -5.65
N ILE A 24 -14.83 -1.52 -5.60
CA ILE A 24 -13.47 -1.06 -5.92
C ILE A 24 -12.43 -1.59 -4.91
N TRP A 25 -12.87 -1.94 -3.70
CA TRP A 25 -11.99 -2.42 -2.64
C TRP A 25 -11.52 -3.84 -2.86
N HIS A 26 -12.21 -4.60 -3.71
CA HIS A 26 -11.80 -5.96 -4.04
C HIS A 26 -10.45 -5.99 -4.80
N ALA A 27 -10.04 -4.88 -5.43
CA ALA A 27 -8.69 -4.69 -5.97
C ALA A 27 -7.57 -4.82 -4.90
N HIS A 28 -7.91 -4.67 -3.62
CA HIS A 28 -7.01 -4.91 -2.48
C HIS A 28 -6.33 -6.27 -2.54
N PHE A 29 -7.08 -7.33 -2.88
CA PHE A 29 -6.55 -8.69 -2.95
C PHE A 29 -5.60 -8.86 -4.13
N GLY A 30 -5.90 -8.24 -5.27
CA GLY A 30 -5.03 -8.25 -6.44
C GLY A 30 -3.71 -7.52 -6.18
N ALA A 31 -3.79 -6.34 -5.55
CA ALA A 31 -2.62 -5.59 -5.12
C ALA A 31 -1.77 -6.36 -4.10
N ALA A 32 -2.40 -7.07 -3.16
CA ALA A 32 -1.72 -7.91 -2.19
C ALA A 32 -1.03 -9.13 -2.82
N ALA A 33 -1.64 -9.75 -3.85
CA ALA A 33 -1.01 -10.83 -4.61
C ALA A 33 0.22 -10.34 -5.36
N ILE A 34 0.14 -9.18 -6.02
CA ILE A 34 1.31 -8.57 -6.68
C ILE A 34 2.40 -8.28 -5.64
N ALA A 35 2.04 -7.68 -4.51
CA ALA A 35 2.99 -7.39 -3.43
C ALA A 35 3.67 -8.65 -2.88
N SER A 36 2.95 -9.78 -2.77
CA SER A 36 3.54 -11.04 -2.29
C SER A 36 4.62 -11.57 -3.22
N TYR A 37 4.41 -11.47 -4.54
CA TYR A 37 5.42 -11.83 -5.55
C TYR A 37 6.71 -11.03 -5.38
N PHE A 38 6.60 -9.69 -5.34
CA PHE A 38 7.78 -8.84 -5.23
C PHE A 38 8.41 -8.86 -3.85
N PHE A 39 7.64 -9.08 -2.79
CA PHE A 39 8.20 -9.29 -1.45
C PHE A 39 9.16 -10.49 -1.42
N VAL A 40 8.76 -11.63 -2.02
CA VAL A 40 9.62 -12.82 -2.12
C VAL A 40 10.81 -12.57 -3.04
N LYS A 41 10.57 -11.98 -4.22
CA LYS A 41 11.60 -11.72 -5.24
C LYS A 41 12.68 -10.76 -4.73
N ASP A 42 12.28 -9.60 -4.23
CA ASP A 42 13.21 -8.49 -3.98
C ASP A 42 13.96 -8.63 -2.64
N ASN A 43 13.47 -9.48 -1.73
CA ASN A 43 14.16 -9.82 -0.48
C ASN A 43 14.95 -11.14 -0.58
N ASN A 44 14.98 -11.79 -1.75
CA ASN A 44 15.64 -13.07 -1.95
C ASN A 44 15.29 -14.11 -0.87
N LEU A 45 14.00 -14.21 -0.54
CA LEU A 45 13.55 -15.11 0.51
C LEU A 45 13.84 -16.56 0.13
N GLY A 46 14.25 -17.37 1.11
CA GLY A 46 14.52 -18.79 0.91
C GLY A 46 13.32 -19.53 0.33
N VAL A 47 13.58 -20.64 -0.38
CA VAL A 47 12.55 -21.40 -1.11
C VAL A 47 11.34 -21.76 -0.25
N GLU A 48 11.58 -22.23 0.97
CA GLU A 48 10.52 -22.62 1.91
C GLU A 48 9.65 -21.42 2.33
N LEU A 49 10.29 -20.31 2.73
CA LEU A 49 9.60 -19.08 3.11
C LEU A 49 8.78 -18.51 1.95
N GLY A 50 9.38 -18.42 0.77
CA GLY A 50 8.67 -17.98 -0.43
C GLY A 50 7.46 -18.86 -0.79
N GLN A 51 7.56 -20.17 -0.59
CA GLN A 51 6.44 -21.09 -0.79
C GLN A 51 5.30 -20.84 0.20
N ASN A 52 5.60 -20.53 1.46
CA ASN A 52 4.59 -20.20 2.46
C ASN A 52 3.86 -18.89 2.11
N VAL A 53 4.62 -17.84 1.78
CA VAL A 53 4.07 -16.56 1.31
C VAL A 53 3.12 -16.77 0.12
N PHE A 54 3.58 -17.51 -0.90
CA PHE A 54 2.77 -17.78 -2.10
C PHE A 54 1.56 -18.67 -1.83
N SER A 55 1.66 -19.62 -0.90
CA SER A 55 0.54 -20.49 -0.55
C SER A 55 -0.57 -19.69 0.13
N GLN A 56 -0.21 -18.82 1.08
CA GLN A 56 -1.17 -17.90 1.70
C GLN A 56 -1.75 -16.90 0.69
N SER A 57 -0.91 -16.31 -0.17
CA SER A 57 -1.37 -15.39 -1.21
C SER A 57 -2.35 -16.05 -2.20
N ARG A 58 -2.13 -17.31 -2.58
CA ARG A 58 -3.06 -18.05 -3.44
C ARG A 58 -4.36 -18.39 -2.73
N ALA A 59 -4.30 -18.77 -1.45
CA ALA A 59 -5.50 -18.99 -0.64
C ALA A 59 -6.35 -17.72 -0.55
N MET A 60 -5.72 -16.55 -0.35
CA MET A 60 -6.39 -15.24 -0.37
C MET A 60 -7.12 -15.00 -1.70
N ILE A 61 -6.45 -15.17 -2.83
CA ILE A 61 -7.06 -14.98 -4.17
C ILE A 61 -8.21 -15.96 -4.40
N ALA A 62 -8.01 -17.25 -4.09
CA ALA A 62 -9.01 -18.29 -4.28
C ALA A 62 -10.29 -18.03 -3.45
N ASN A 63 -10.13 -17.59 -2.20
CA ASN A 63 -11.26 -17.28 -1.31
C ASN A 63 -12.04 -16.03 -1.74
N ASN A 64 -11.44 -15.18 -2.58
CA ASN A 64 -12.06 -13.95 -3.07
C ASN A 64 -12.56 -14.09 -4.53
N GLY A 65 -12.67 -15.31 -5.04
CA GLY A 65 -13.45 -15.61 -6.27
C GLY A 65 -12.80 -15.17 -7.58
N ALA A 66 -11.53 -14.76 -7.56
CA ALA A 66 -10.81 -14.44 -8.79
C ALA A 66 -10.37 -15.72 -9.51
N THR A 67 -10.84 -15.87 -10.75
CA THR A 67 -10.36 -16.91 -11.66
C THR A 67 -9.67 -16.24 -12.85
N SER A 68 -8.38 -16.47 -12.96
CA SER A 68 -7.55 -15.95 -14.03
C SER A 68 -7.97 -16.59 -15.35
N LYS A 69 -8.26 -15.75 -16.34
CA LYS A 69 -8.47 -16.19 -17.72
C LYS A 69 -7.11 -16.26 -18.40
N TYR A 70 -6.42 -17.37 -18.21
CA TYR A 70 -5.16 -17.65 -18.89
C TYR A 70 -5.37 -17.68 -20.42
N ASN A 71 -4.37 -17.20 -21.19
CA ASN A 71 -4.38 -17.07 -22.66
C ASN A 71 -5.09 -15.83 -23.26
N ARG A 72 -4.82 -14.64 -22.73
CA ARG A 72 -5.22 -13.39 -23.40
C ARG A 72 -4.13 -12.92 -24.38
N LEU A 73 -4.56 -12.22 -25.44
CA LEU A 73 -3.66 -11.33 -26.18
C LEU A 73 -2.98 -10.41 -25.16
N ARG A 74 -1.67 -10.21 -25.29
CA ARG A 74 -0.89 -9.38 -24.37
C ARG A 74 -0.68 -8.02 -25.01
N SER A 75 -1.29 -6.99 -24.43
CA SER A 75 -0.89 -5.60 -24.66
C SER A 75 0.58 -5.44 -24.26
N ASN A 76 1.28 -4.58 -24.99
CA ASN A 76 2.67 -4.26 -24.66
C ASN A 76 2.74 -3.32 -23.46
N VAL A 77 3.95 -3.14 -22.93
CA VAL A 77 4.18 -2.32 -21.74
C VAL A 77 3.84 -0.85 -22.00
N GLU A 78 4.19 -0.30 -23.17
CA GLU A 78 3.97 1.12 -23.47
C GLU A 78 2.48 1.48 -23.54
N GLU A 79 1.65 0.59 -24.08
CA GLU A 79 0.20 0.74 -24.14
C GLU A 79 -0.42 0.71 -22.74
N ALA A 80 -0.03 -0.27 -21.93
CA ALA A 80 -0.49 -0.38 -20.54
C ALA A 80 -0.12 0.87 -19.72
N GLU A 81 1.12 1.37 -19.88
CA GLU A 81 1.57 2.61 -19.26
C GLU A 81 0.69 3.79 -19.68
N THR A 82 0.45 3.96 -20.98
CA THR A 82 -0.35 5.06 -21.51
C THR A 82 -1.76 5.05 -20.90
N VAL A 83 -2.41 3.89 -20.85
CA VAL A 83 -3.78 3.75 -20.33
C VAL A 83 -3.83 4.00 -18.82
N ILE A 84 -2.96 3.35 -18.04
CA ILE A 84 -2.98 3.40 -16.58
C ILE A 84 -2.54 4.79 -16.08
N LEU A 85 -1.47 5.35 -16.64
CA LEU A 85 -1.00 6.68 -16.26
C LEU A 85 -1.96 7.77 -16.71
N GLY A 86 -2.60 7.62 -17.87
CA GLY A 86 -3.66 8.53 -18.33
C GLY A 86 -4.87 8.54 -17.38
N ALA A 87 -5.23 7.41 -16.78
CA ALA A 87 -6.25 7.36 -15.74
C ALA A 87 -5.78 7.99 -14.41
N LEU A 88 -4.54 7.73 -14.00
CA LEU A 88 -3.96 8.27 -12.77
C LEU A 88 -3.75 9.79 -12.83
N ASP A 89 -3.51 10.36 -14.02
CA ASP A 89 -3.19 11.77 -14.25
C ASP A 89 -4.19 12.73 -13.60
N HIS A 90 -5.47 12.37 -13.58
CA HIS A 90 -6.55 13.20 -13.01
C HIS A 90 -6.63 13.17 -11.48
N THR A 91 -5.95 12.22 -10.82
CA THR A 91 -6.11 11.97 -9.37
C THR A 91 -4.80 12.02 -8.60
N ILE A 92 -3.64 12.01 -9.26
CA ILE A 92 -2.32 11.94 -8.61
C ILE A 92 -2.03 13.13 -7.69
N ASP A 93 -2.57 14.32 -7.99
CA ASP A 93 -2.30 15.54 -7.21
C ASP A 93 -3.14 15.66 -5.93
N GLN A 94 -4.04 14.71 -5.67
CA GLN A 94 -4.96 14.75 -4.54
C GLN A 94 -4.94 13.45 -3.73
N LEU A 95 -5.28 13.57 -2.45
CA LEU A 95 -5.38 12.42 -1.56
C LEU A 95 -6.75 11.77 -1.77
N HIS A 96 -6.75 10.56 -2.33
CA HIS A 96 -7.95 9.76 -2.57
C HIS A 96 -7.84 8.45 -1.80
N TRP A 97 -8.70 8.28 -0.79
CA TRP A 97 -8.71 7.11 0.08
C TRP A 97 -7.30 6.66 0.44
N VAL A 98 -6.55 7.48 1.18
CA VAL A 98 -5.21 7.17 1.69
C VAL A 98 -4.20 6.70 0.62
N GLY A 99 -4.44 7.02 -0.66
CA GLY A 99 -3.53 6.76 -1.79
C GLY A 99 -3.86 5.52 -2.64
N HIS A 100 -5.04 4.91 -2.48
CA HIS A 100 -5.38 3.66 -3.20
C HIS A 100 -5.31 3.77 -4.73
N ASN A 101 -5.68 4.91 -5.31
CA ASN A 101 -5.52 5.17 -6.75
C ASN A 101 -4.07 5.01 -7.21
N VAL A 102 -3.11 5.53 -6.43
CA VAL A 102 -1.68 5.46 -6.74
C VAL A 102 -1.15 4.06 -6.50
N ILE A 103 -1.54 3.42 -5.39
CA ILE A 103 -1.12 2.06 -5.03
C ILE A 103 -1.53 1.05 -6.12
N TYR A 104 -2.80 1.07 -6.54
CA TYR A 104 -3.30 0.16 -7.57
C TYR A 104 -2.65 0.41 -8.94
N SER A 105 -2.44 1.68 -9.31
CA SER A 105 -1.76 2.03 -10.55
C SER A 105 -0.31 1.52 -10.56
N ALA A 106 0.45 1.84 -9.52
CA ALA A 106 1.87 1.51 -9.43
C ALA A 106 2.11 0.00 -9.40
N LEU A 107 1.36 -0.75 -8.58
CA LEU A 107 1.49 -2.21 -8.52
C LEU A 107 1.09 -2.89 -9.83
N SER A 108 0.05 -2.39 -10.50
CA SER A 108 -0.35 -2.91 -11.81
C SER A 108 0.77 -2.71 -12.85
N LEU A 109 1.33 -1.51 -12.94
CA LEU A 109 2.45 -1.21 -13.83
C LEU A 109 3.67 -2.08 -13.52
N LEU A 110 4.04 -2.21 -12.24
CA LEU A 110 5.17 -3.03 -11.81
C LEU A 110 4.99 -4.50 -12.24
N ALA A 111 3.79 -5.06 -12.06
CA ALA A 111 3.47 -6.42 -12.48
C ALA A 111 3.53 -6.58 -14.02
N ILE A 112 2.99 -5.61 -14.77
CA ILE A 112 2.99 -5.62 -16.24
C ILE A 112 4.43 -5.56 -16.79
N HIS A 113 5.29 -4.73 -16.20
CA HIS A 113 6.72 -4.67 -16.54
C HIS A 113 7.41 -6.00 -16.28
N GLU A 114 7.17 -6.63 -15.13
CA GLU A 114 7.75 -7.94 -14.78
C GLU A 114 7.29 -9.09 -15.68
N LEU A 115 6.08 -8.98 -16.23
CA LEU A 115 5.52 -9.92 -17.19
C LEU A 115 5.92 -9.64 -18.64
N ASN A 116 6.54 -8.48 -18.90
CA ASN A 116 6.81 -7.94 -20.23
C ASN A 116 5.52 -7.83 -21.08
N GLY A 117 4.50 -7.20 -20.50
CA GLY A 117 3.16 -7.06 -21.07
C GLY A 117 2.13 -8.03 -20.48
N TRP A 118 0.86 -7.61 -20.42
CA TRP A 118 -0.24 -8.40 -19.89
C TRP A 118 -1.61 -7.85 -20.30
N GLY A 119 -2.59 -8.74 -20.45
CA GLY A 119 -4.01 -8.40 -20.61
C GLY A 119 -4.38 -7.89 -22.00
N SER A 120 -5.68 -7.84 -22.28
CA SER A 120 -6.23 -7.20 -23.48
C SER A 120 -6.66 -5.75 -23.21
N ASP A 121 -7.09 -5.02 -24.23
CA ASP A 121 -7.67 -3.67 -24.11
C ASP A 121 -8.79 -3.61 -23.06
N ASP A 122 -9.65 -4.63 -23.01
CA ASP A 122 -10.71 -4.74 -22.00
C ASP A 122 -10.17 -4.80 -20.56
N ASP A 123 -9.02 -5.45 -20.34
CA ASP A 123 -8.40 -5.52 -19.02
C ASP A 123 -7.77 -4.19 -18.63
N LEU A 124 -7.05 -3.56 -19.56
CA LEU A 124 -6.46 -2.24 -19.34
C LEU A 124 -7.56 -1.20 -19.09
N SER A 125 -8.68 -1.29 -19.80
CA SER A 125 -9.87 -0.46 -19.56
C SER A 125 -10.42 -0.70 -18.16
N GLY A 126 -10.51 -1.95 -17.70
CA GLY A 126 -10.96 -2.29 -16.35
C GLY A 126 -10.09 -1.65 -15.25
N ILE A 127 -8.75 -1.72 -15.39
CA ILE A 127 -7.81 -1.08 -14.47
C ILE A 127 -7.97 0.46 -14.51
N SER A 128 -8.04 1.06 -15.69
CA SER A 128 -8.26 2.50 -15.87
C SER A 128 -9.58 2.98 -15.25
N GLU A 129 -10.65 2.22 -15.43
CA GLU A 129 -11.97 2.51 -14.86
C GLU A 129 -12.01 2.40 -13.33
N LEU A 130 -11.25 1.48 -12.76
CA LEU A 130 -11.02 1.39 -11.33
C LEU A 130 -10.29 2.65 -10.83
N ILE A 131 -9.20 3.05 -11.47
CA ILE A 131 -8.42 4.23 -11.07
C ILE A 131 -9.28 5.50 -11.14
N ARG A 132 -10.02 5.70 -12.23
CA ARG A 132 -10.94 6.86 -12.39
C ARG A 132 -12.06 6.89 -11.36
N SER A 133 -12.43 5.76 -10.76
CA SER A 133 -13.46 5.73 -9.71
C SER A 133 -13.07 6.53 -8.47
N PHE A 134 -11.78 6.82 -8.29
CA PHE A 134 -11.26 7.60 -7.18
C PHE A 134 -11.41 9.12 -7.36
N GLU A 135 -11.65 9.65 -8.56
CA GLU A 135 -11.65 11.11 -8.84
C GLU A 135 -12.51 11.96 -7.89
N LYS A 136 -13.62 11.40 -7.41
CA LYS A 136 -14.58 12.12 -6.55
C LYS A 136 -14.62 11.58 -5.13
N THR A 137 -13.64 10.78 -4.74
CA THR A 137 -13.61 10.20 -3.41
C THR A 137 -13.06 11.17 -2.37
N ILE A 138 -13.32 10.85 -1.11
CA ILE A 138 -12.74 11.54 0.05
C ILE A 138 -11.28 11.12 0.25
N PRO A 139 -10.49 11.90 1.03
CA PRO A 139 -9.13 11.50 1.42
C PRO A 139 -9.05 10.20 2.22
N GLY A 140 -10.13 9.83 2.89
CA GLY A 140 -10.20 8.73 3.86
C GLY A 140 -11.24 9.07 4.91
N ARG A 141 -11.66 8.08 5.70
CA ARG A 141 -12.80 8.22 6.64
C ARG A 141 -12.41 8.20 8.12
N SER A 142 -11.19 7.80 8.44
CA SER A 142 -10.74 7.57 9.81
C SER A 142 -9.50 8.40 10.09
N TRP A 143 -9.61 9.35 11.02
CA TRP A 143 -8.56 10.31 11.34
C TRP A 143 -8.59 10.66 12.83
N ILE A 144 -7.40 10.81 13.41
CA ILE A 144 -7.20 11.45 14.71
C ILE A 144 -6.89 12.93 14.46
N GLY A 145 -7.54 13.83 15.20
CA GLY A 145 -7.34 15.29 15.13
C GLY A 145 -8.12 16.00 14.01
N TYR A 146 -8.51 15.29 12.95
CA TYR A 146 -9.09 15.89 11.74
C TYR A 146 -10.37 15.18 11.30
N SER A 147 -11.21 15.88 10.53
CA SER A 147 -12.25 15.30 9.70
C SER A 147 -11.77 15.19 8.26
N ALA A 148 -12.40 14.32 7.45
CA ALA A 148 -12.08 14.19 6.03
C ALA A 148 -12.13 15.54 5.27
N SER A 149 -13.05 16.44 5.66
CA SER A 149 -13.17 17.78 5.05
C SER A 149 -11.99 18.69 5.40
N GLU A 150 -11.48 18.60 6.64
CA GLU A 150 -10.30 19.33 7.09
C GLU A 150 -9.04 18.79 6.40
N VAL A 151 -8.89 17.47 6.31
CA VAL A 151 -7.78 16.84 5.56
C VAL A 151 -7.80 17.28 4.10
N LYS A 152 -8.97 17.31 3.44
CA LYS A 152 -9.08 17.73 2.04
C LYS A 152 -8.53 19.15 1.83
N ARG A 153 -8.88 20.09 2.72
CA ARG A 153 -8.46 21.50 2.67
C ARG A 153 -7.07 21.76 3.26
N LEU A 154 -6.43 20.76 3.86
CA LEU A 154 -5.13 20.93 4.49
C LEU A 154 -4.09 21.37 3.46
N GLU A 155 -3.27 22.34 3.82
CA GLU A 155 -2.15 22.81 3.01
C GLU A 155 -0.83 22.40 3.67
N ILE A 156 0.19 22.22 2.85
CA ILE A 156 1.57 22.03 3.31
C ILE A 156 2.26 23.38 3.31
N THR A 157 2.77 23.81 4.46
CA THR A 157 3.43 25.08 4.67
C THR A 157 4.88 24.87 5.13
N GLU A 158 5.69 25.92 5.13
CA GLU A 158 7.07 25.85 5.60
C GLU A 158 7.18 25.43 7.08
N GLU A 159 6.19 25.80 7.90
CA GLU A 159 6.09 25.43 9.32
C GLU A 159 5.96 23.92 9.54
N ASP A 160 5.53 23.17 8.52
CA ASP A 160 5.44 21.71 8.61
C ASP A 160 6.83 21.04 8.60
N ASN A 161 7.91 21.78 8.27
CA ASN A 161 9.29 21.28 8.32
C ASN A 161 9.47 19.94 7.58
N PHE A 162 8.84 19.78 6.42
CA PHE A 162 9.09 18.62 5.56
C PHE A 162 10.45 18.77 4.86
N PRO A 163 11.27 17.71 4.80
CA PRO A 163 12.52 17.77 4.06
C PRO A 163 12.22 17.86 2.56
N ARG A 164 13.22 18.32 1.81
CA ARG A 164 13.20 18.20 0.36
C ARG A 164 13.34 16.73 -0.04
N ILE A 165 12.43 16.24 -0.87
CA ILE A 165 12.40 14.85 -1.35
C ILE A 165 12.62 14.87 -2.87
N ASP A 166 13.86 14.62 -3.29
CA ASP A 166 14.25 14.68 -4.71
C ASP A 166 14.14 13.31 -5.41
N ASP A 167 14.26 12.21 -4.67
CA ASP A 167 14.29 10.85 -5.21
C ASP A 167 13.68 9.81 -4.25
N ALA A 168 13.64 8.56 -4.70
CA ALA A 168 13.07 7.43 -3.97
C ALA A 168 13.84 7.09 -2.67
N ASN A 169 15.14 7.35 -2.60
CA ASN A 169 15.94 7.06 -1.40
C ASN A 169 15.65 8.10 -0.32
N ALA A 170 15.59 9.38 -0.70
CA ALA A 170 15.17 10.47 0.19
C ALA A 170 13.75 10.26 0.72
N LEU A 171 12.81 9.82 -0.13
CA LEU A 171 11.46 9.50 0.29
C LEU A 171 11.44 8.35 1.31
N SER A 172 12.21 7.28 1.03
CA SER A 172 12.27 6.10 1.89
C SER A 172 12.86 6.39 3.26
N LEU A 173 13.96 7.16 3.31
CA LEU A 173 14.54 7.62 4.56
C LEU A 173 13.53 8.42 5.36
N PHE A 174 12.89 9.40 4.73
CA PHE A 174 11.91 10.25 5.39
C PHE A 174 10.74 9.44 6.00
N VAL A 175 10.15 8.53 5.22
CA VAL A 175 9.01 7.71 5.67
C VAL A 175 9.39 6.78 6.82
N LEU A 176 10.57 6.17 6.79
CA LEU A 176 11.06 5.33 7.88
C LEU A 176 11.33 6.14 9.16
N GLU A 177 11.87 7.36 9.03
CA GLU A 177 12.01 8.28 10.15
C GLU A 177 10.65 8.66 10.75
N GLN A 178 9.67 9.01 9.90
CA GLN A 178 8.31 9.29 10.35
C GLN A 178 7.69 8.11 11.12
N LEU A 179 7.93 6.89 10.65
CA LEU A 179 7.47 5.68 11.32
C LEU A 179 8.12 5.51 12.71
N SER A 180 9.44 5.67 12.82
CA SER A 180 10.17 5.50 14.09
C SER A 180 9.93 6.58 15.15
N ASP A 181 9.33 7.70 14.74
CA ASP A 181 8.98 8.80 15.64
C ASP A 181 7.77 8.46 16.53
N PHE A 182 6.93 7.49 16.15
CA PHE A 182 5.82 7.03 16.98
C PHE A 182 6.32 6.13 18.12
N LYS A 183 6.05 6.53 19.36
CA LYS A 183 6.38 5.75 20.57
C LYS A 183 5.25 4.84 21.03
N VAL A 184 4.02 5.22 20.70
CA VAL A 184 2.81 4.46 20.97
C VAL A 184 2.08 4.27 19.65
N ILE A 185 1.73 3.02 19.32
CA ILE A 185 0.97 2.68 18.12
C ILE A 185 -0.31 2.00 18.57
N TYR A 186 -1.43 2.41 17.96
CA TYR A 186 -2.77 1.94 18.29
C TYR A 186 -3.31 1.09 17.15
N ARG A 187 -3.98 -0.01 17.50
CA ARG A 187 -4.72 -0.85 16.56
C ARG A 187 -6.03 -0.14 16.18
N ALA A 188 -5.94 0.73 15.20
CA ALA A 188 -7.01 1.56 14.66
C ALA A 188 -6.82 1.86 13.17
N GLU A 189 -7.91 2.00 12.41
CA GLU A 189 -7.90 2.44 11.00
C GLU A 189 -7.26 3.83 10.88
N SER A 190 -7.56 4.71 11.83
CA SER A 190 -6.98 6.05 11.95
C SER A 190 -5.53 6.11 12.43
N HIS A 191 -4.89 4.97 12.76
CA HIS A 191 -3.52 4.94 13.28
C HIS A 191 -2.62 3.90 12.61
N HIS A 192 -2.43 2.69 13.14
CA HIS A 192 -1.49 1.72 12.54
C HIS A 192 -1.77 1.44 11.06
N ASP A 193 -3.04 1.40 10.66
CA ASP A 193 -3.45 1.15 9.28
C ASP A 193 -3.08 2.35 8.39
N LEU A 194 -3.32 3.57 8.87
CA LEU A 194 -2.90 4.80 8.20
C LEU A 194 -1.37 4.90 8.08
N MET A 195 -0.60 4.42 9.05
CA MET A 195 0.86 4.29 8.94
C MET A 195 1.27 3.24 7.89
N GLY A 196 0.56 2.12 7.81
CA GLY A 196 0.73 1.15 6.74
C GLY A 196 0.39 1.73 5.36
N HIS A 197 -0.61 2.62 5.28
CA HIS A 197 -0.92 3.38 4.07
C HIS A 197 0.13 4.43 3.72
N MET A 198 0.77 5.06 4.72
CA MET A 198 1.97 5.88 4.49
C MET A 198 3.07 5.07 3.82
N LEU A 199 3.36 3.85 4.29
CA LEU A 199 4.34 2.96 3.68
C LEU A 199 3.94 2.56 2.25
N THR A 200 2.71 2.09 2.05
CA THR A 200 2.29 1.59 0.74
C THR A 200 2.13 2.69 -0.31
N PHE A 201 1.63 3.87 0.06
CA PHE A 201 1.50 5.00 -0.86
C PHE A 201 2.89 5.55 -1.22
N SER A 202 3.78 5.78 -0.25
CA SER A 202 5.13 6.25 -0.56
C SER A 202 5.94 5.23 -1.39
N HIS A 203 5.78 3.93 -1.14
CA HIS A 203 6.34 2.90 -1.99
C HIS A 203 5.76 2.91 -3.41
N ALA A 204 4.45 3.15 -3.57
CA ALA A 204 3.85 3.31 -4.89
C ALA A 204 4.49 4.47 -5.69
N LEU A 205 4.85 5.57 -5.01
CA LEU A 205 5.62 6.64 -5.64
C LEU A 205 7.04 6.17 -6.01
N ASN A 206 7.74 5.44 -5.15
CA ASN A 206 9.04 4.85 -5.48
C ASN A 206 8.98 3.94 -6.71
N ILE A 207 7.91 3.15 -6.84
CA ILE A 207 7.68 2.30 -8.03
C ILE A 207 7.55 3.17 -9.27
N LEU A 208 6.70 4.21 -9.25
CA LEU A 208 6.56 5.14 -10.37
C LEU A 208 7.89 5.80 -10.73
N TYR A 209 8.67 6.23 -9.73
CA TYR A 209 10.01 6.77 -9.95
C TYR A 209 10.95 5.74 -10.59
N GLY A 210 10.98 4.51 -10.08
CA GLY A 210 11.82 3.42 -10.57
C GLY A 210 11.48 2.97 -12.00
N LEU A 211 10.22 3.12 -12.40
CA LEU A 211 9.76 2.90 -13.77
C LEU A 211 10.00 4.12 -14.70
N GLY A 212 10.58 5.21 -14.19
CA GLY A 212 10.92 6.41 -14.97
C GLY A 212 9.84 7.50 -14.98
N HIS A 213 8.72 7.31 -14.29
CA HIS A 213 7.58 8.23 -14.23
C HIS A 213 7.79 9.33 -13.17
N VAL A 214 8.91 10.06 -13.28
CA VAL A 214 9.36 11.07 -12.30
C VAL A 214 8.34 12.20 -12.09
N SER A 215 7.58 12.58 -13.12
CA SER A 215 6.52 13.60 -12.99
C SER A 215 5.42 13.14 -12.03
N TYR A 216 4.96 11.89 -12.13
CA TYR A 216 3.94 11.32 -11.24
C TYR A 216 4.47 11.15 -9.82
N PHE A 217 5.73 10.74 -9.65
CA PHE A 217 6.38 10.74 -8.34
C PHE A 217 6.29 12.11 -7.67
N LYS A 218 6.72 13.18 -8.35
CA LYS A 218 6.71 14.55 -7.82
C LYS A 218 5.30 15.05 -7.50
N ARG A 219 4.34 14.77 -8.39
CA ARG A 219 2.93 15.16 -8.24
C ARG A 219 2.22 14.43 -7.10
N GLY A 220 2.62 13.19 -6.82
CA GLY A 220 2.08 12.41 -5.71
C GLY A 220 2.67 12.74 -4.34
N LEU A 221 3.78 13.49 -4.27
CA LEU A 221 4.38 13.89 -2.99
C LEU A 221 3.45 14.79 -2.14
N PRO A 222 2.86 15.89 -2.65
CA PRO A 222 1.97 16.73 -1.85
C PRO A 222 0.81 15.98 -1.14
N PRO A 223 0.02 15.10 -1.79
CA PRO A 223 -1.03 14.36 -1.08
C PRO A 223 -0.48 13.34 -0.08
N LEU A 224 0.68 12.72 -0.32
CA LEU A 224 1.35 11.90 0.67
C LEU A 224 1.78 12.72 1.90
N LEU A 225 2.43 13.87 1.70
CA LEU A 225 2.87 14.75 2.79
C LEU A 225 1.69 15.26 3.62
N LYS A 226 0.54 15.50 2.99
CA LYS A 226 -0.73 15.82 3.67
C LYS A 226 -1.17 14.71 4.62
N MET A 227 -1.11 13.45 4.20
CA MET A 227 -1.40 12.31 5.07
C MET A 227 -0.41 12.21 6.23
N ILE A 228 0.87 12.42 5.97
CA ILE A 228 1.92 12.41 7.01
C ILE A 228 1.72 13.55 8.02
N LYS A 229 1.33 14.75 7.56
CA LYS A 229 0.98 15.88 8.43
C LYS A 229 -0.14 15.52 9.39
N VAL A 230 -1.17 14.83 8.92
CA VAL A 230 -2.26 14.34 9.77
C VAL A 230 -1.75 13.30 10.77
N LEU A 231 -0.97 12.31 10.33
CA LEU A 231 -0.35 11.32 11.21
C LEU A 231 0.51 11.95 12.32
N ARG A 232 1.25 13.02 12.03
CA ARG A 232 2.05 13.74 13.05
C ARG A 232 1.21 14.27 14.21
N SER A 233 -0.06 14.58 13.99
CA SER A 233 -0.95 15.06 15.07
C SER A 233 -1.24 14.00 16.14
N SER A 234 -1.08 12.70 15.82
CA SER A 234 -1.28 11.61 16.78
C SER A 234 0.01 11.02 17.35
N ARG A 235 1.17 11.56 16.95
CA ARG A 235 2.50 11.02 17.30
C ARG A 235 2.76 10.89 18.81
N HIS A 236 2.22 11.82 19.58
CA HIS A 236 2.45 11.95 21.01
C HIS A 236 1.22 11.59 21.86
N VAL A 237 0.20 11.00 21.26
CA VAL A 237 -0.99 10.53 21.97
C VAL A 237 -0.61 9.33 22.85
N ASN A 238 -0.86 9.46 24.15
CA ASN A 238 -0.65 8.43 25.16
C ASN A 238 -1.98 7.78 25.59
N PRO A 239 -1.94 6.56 26.16
CA PRO A 239 -3.14 5.92 26.69
C PRO A 239 -3.81 6.80 27.75
N GLY A 240 -5.09 7.13 27.51
CA GLY A 240 -5.89 7.98 28.39
C GLY A 240 -5.98 9.44 27.98
N ASP A 241 -5.20 9.89 26.99
CA ASP A 241 -5.33 11.23 26.44
C ASP A 241 -6.69 11.43 25.76
N GLU A 242 -7.29 12.61 25.92
CA GLU A 242 -8.47 13.00 25.15
C GLU A 242 -8.08 13.33 23.71
N VAL A 243 -8.65 12.59 22.75
CA VAL A 243 -8.39 12.82 21.32
C VAL A 243 -9.68 13.05 20.54
N LYS A 244 -9.64 14.00 19.60
CA LYS A 244 -10.68 14.13 18.58
C LYS A 244 -10.55 12.95 17.61
N LEU A 245 -11.40 11.94 17.77
CA LEU A 245 -11.49 10.80 16.84
C LEU A 245 -12.65 11.03 15.86
N VAL A 246 -12.36 11.07 14.56
CA VAL A 246 -13.37 11.08 13.50
C VAL A 246 -13.20 9.81 12.68
N SER A 247 -13.99 8.79 13.01
CA SER A 247 -13.89 7.47 12.40
C SER A 247 -15.24 6.74 12.52
N PRO A 248 -15.69 5.99 11.50
CA PRO A 248 -16.88 5.16 11.59
C PRO A 248 -16.62 3.79 12.23
N VAL A 249 -15.35 3.42 12.44
CA VAL A 249 -14.97 2.07 12.90
C VAL A 249 -14.15 2.09 14.19
N ASP A 250 -13.30 3.10 14.38
CA ASP A 250 -12.48 3.21 15.58
C ASP A 250 -13.33 3.71 16.75
N GLN A 251 -13.07 3.19 17.95
CA GLN A 251 -13.76 3.59 19.17
C GLN A 251 -12.75 3.91 20.28
N LEU A 252 -13.11 4.86 21.14
CA LEU A 252 -12.33 5.17 22.33
C LEU A 252 -12.73 4.24 23.50
N PRO A 253 -11.77 3.86 24.38
CA PRO A 253 -10.33 4.13 24.26
C PRO A 253 -9.69 3.30 23.13
N LEU A 254 -8.75 3.89 22.40
CA LEU A 254 -8.01 3.16 21.37
C LEU A 254 -7.21 2.02 21.98
N GLN A 255 -7.25 0.85 21.34
CA GLN A 255 -6.48 -0.31 21.77
C GLN A 255 -5.03 -0.19 21.31
N LEU A 256 -4.09 -0.51 22.20
CA LEU A 256 -2.67 -0.57 21.83
C LEU A 256 -2.46 -1.68 20.81
N SER A 257 -1.63 -1.41 19.80
CA SER A 257 -1.19 -2.45 18.88
C SER A 257 -0.27 -3.41 19.63
N ALA A 258 -0.45 -4.71 19.37
CA ALA A 258 0.48 -5.72 19.87
C ALA A 258 1.79 -5.63 19.08
N ARG A 259 2.88 -6.11 19.69
CA ARG A 259 4.16 -6.23 19.01
C ARG A 259 4.22 -7.59 18.33
N ALA A 260 4.47 -7.64 17.03
CA ALA A 260 4.71 -8.90 16.33
C ALA A 260 5.99 -9.57 16.86
N GLU A 261 5.91 -10.84 17.25
CA GLU A 261 7.07 -11.64 17.71
C GLU A 261 8.06 -11.90 16.58
N PHE A 262 7.55 -12.15 15.37
CA PHE A 262 8.33 -12.42 14.16
C PHE A 262 8.04 -11.35 13.11
N LEU A 263 9.02 -11.09 12.25
CA LEU A 263 8.89 -10.23 11.07
C LEU A 263 8.59 -11.06 9.81
N PRO A 264 8.08 -10.42 8.74
CA PRO A 264 7.73 -11.10 7.50
C PRO A 264 8.89 -11.80 6.76
N ASP A 265 10.16 -11.48 7.04
CA ASP A 265 11.32 -12.22 6.52
C ASP A 265 11.68 -13.45 7.37
N GLU A 266 10.95 -13.72 8.45
CA GLU A 266 11.15 -14.86 9.34
C GLU A 266 10.12 -15.97 9.07
N GLN A 267 10.57 -17.23 9.00
CA GLN A 267 9.71 -18.39 8.70
C GLN A 267 8.50 -18.51 9.62
N LYS A 268 8.70 -18.24 10.92
CA LYS A 268 7.66 -18.34 11.96
C LYS A 268 6.54 -17.31 11.81
N PHE A 269 6.76 -16.22 11.07
CA PHE A 269 5.70 -15.25 10.80
C PHE A 269 4.61 -15.85 9.89
N TRP A 270 5.00 -16.72 8.95
CA TRP A 270 4.10 -17.31 7.96
C TRP A 270 3.55 -18.69 8.36
N THR A 271 3.86 -19.15 9.59
CA THR A 271 3.18 -20.31 10.19
C THR A 271 1.84 -19.94 10.81
N LYS A 272 1.60 -18.65 11.09
CA LYS A 272 0.29 -18.14 11.49
C LYS A 272 -0.64 -18.11 10.27
N ASP A 273 -1.90 -18.48 10.48
CA ASP A 273 -2.95 -18.27 9.50
C ASP A 273 -3.37 -16.80 9.52
N HIS A 274 -3.08 -16.07 8.45
CA HIS A 274 -3.42 -14.65 8.32
C HIS A 274 -4.81 -14.43 7.71
N SER A 275 -5.57 -15.51 7.41
CA SER A 275 -6.88 -15.41 6.76
C SER A 275 -8.05 -15.06 7.68
N GLU A 276 -7.83 -14.96 9.01
CA GLU A 276 -8.89 -14.64 9.99
C GLU A 276 -9.56 -13.28 9.76
N SER A 277 -8.84 -12.32 9.15
CA SER A 277 -9.39 -11.03 8.74
C SER A 277 -9.03 -10.76 7.28
N ASN A 278 -10.02 -10.84 6.38
CA ASN A 278 -9.80 -10.66 4.94
C ASN A 278 -9.10 -9.34 4.59
N TRP A 279 -9.48 -8.24 5.26
CA TRP A 279 -8.89 -6.93 5.00
C TRP A 279 -7.43 -6.87 5.47
N ASP A 280 -7.18 -7.31 6.70
CA ASP A 280 -5.84 -7.38 7.27
C ASP A 280 -4.94 -8.36 6.51
N PHE A 281 -5.51 -9.41 5.94
CA PHE A 281 -4.76 -10.42 5.20
C PHE A 281 -4.04 -9.80 3.99
N GLY A 282 -4.72 -8.96 3.23
CA GLY A 282 -4.08 -8.23 2.13
C GLY A 282 -3.07 -7.18 2.61
N HIS A 283 -3.27 -6.59 3.79
CA HIS A 283 -2.31 -5.66 4.39
C HIS A 283 -0.99 -6.32 4.76
N VAL A 284 -1.01 -7.56 5.27
CA VAL A 284 0.21 -8.29 5.61
C VAL A 284 1.18 -8.32 4.41
N PHE A 285 0.70 -8.64 3.20
CA PHE A 285 1.57 -8.65 2.02
C PHE A 285 2.04 -7.27 1.59
N LYS A 286 1.11 -6.29 1.49
CA LYS A 286 1.43 -4.95 0.99
C LYS A 286 2.36 -4.18 1.94
N PHE A 287 2.12 -4.28 3.24
CA PHE A 287 2.93 -3.61 4.27
C PHE A 287 4.33 -4.24 4.32
N SER A 288 4.43 -5.58 4.25
CA SER A 288 5.72 -6.28 4.16
C SER A 288 6.51 -5.85 2.93
N PHE A 289 5.90 -5.88 1.74
CA PHE A 289 6.58 -5.47 0.52
C PHE A 289 7.09 -4.02 0.61
N SER A 290 6.23 -3.11 1.07
CA SER A 290 6.53 -1.67 1.11
C SER A 290 7.56 -1.31 2.17
N PHE A 291 7.46 -1.87 3.37
CA PHE A 291 8.44 -1.62 4.42
C PHE A 291 9.84 -2.09 4.00
N TYR A 292 9.96 -3.30 3.44
CA TYR A 292 11.25 -3.84 3.02
C TYR A 292 11.82 -3.12 1.78
N ASP A 293 10.99 -2.61 0.86
CA ASP A 293 11.48 -1.72 -0.21
C ASP A 293 12.12 -0.46 0.37
N HIS A 294 11.44 0.22 1.29
CA HIS A 294 12.02 1.40 1.95
C HIS A 294 13.30 1.06 2.72
N ALA A 295 13.30 -0.04 3.47
CA ALA A 295 14.45 -0.45 4.27
C ALA A 295 15.69 -0.74 3.40
N ARG A 296 15.51 -1.36 2.23
CA ARG A 296 16.62 -1.65 1.30
C ARG A 296 17.24 -0.40 0.66
N ARG A 297 16.47 0.70 0.55
CA ARG A 297 16.92 1.96 -0.07
C ARG A 297 17.73 2.85 0.86
N VAL A 298 17.78 2.51 2.16
CA VAL A 298 18.43 3.34 3.18
C VAL A 298 19.64 2.59 3.75
N GLU A 299 20.83 3.16 3.58
CA GLU A 299 22.10 2.53 3.99
C GLU A 299 22.21 2.31 5.51
N SER A 300 21.52 3.12 6.32
CA SER A 300 21.49 2.97 7.78
C SER A 300 20.21 2.27 8.22
N GLY A 301 20.21 0.93 8.19
CA GLY A 301 19.14 0.09 8.74
C GLY A 301 19.02 0.25 10.27
N ARG A 302 18.38 1.33 10.72
CA ARG A 302 18.17 1.57 12.15
C ARG A 302 17.23 0.50 12.70
N THR A 303 17.64 -0.15 13.78
CA THR A 303 16.82 -1.15 14.50
C THR A 303 15.45 -0.60 14.91
N SER A 304 15.35 0.71 15.12
CA SER A 304 14.10 1.40 15.42
C SER A 304 13.04 1.29 14.32
N TYR A 305 13.42 1.22 13.04
CA TYR A 305 12.47 1.10 11.94
C TYR A 305 11.74 -0.24 11.99
N PHE A 306 12.50 -1.32 12.17
CA PHE A 306 11.97 -2.68 12.30
C PHE A 306 11.14 -2.82 13.57
N GLU A 307 11.56 -2.20 14.67
CA GLU A 307 10.81 -2.23 15.91
C GLU A 307 9.44 -1.55 15.77
N SER A 308 9.38 -0.34 15.18
CA SER A 308 8.09 0.31 14.91
C SER A 308 7.24 -0.50 13.93
N PHE A 309 7.84 -1.12 12.93
CA PHE A 309 7.11 -1.95 11.96
C PHE A 309 6.45 -3.17 12.60
N ARG A 310 7.06 -3.77 13.66
CA ARG A 310 6.44 -4.87 14.42
C ARG A 310 5.07 -4.52 15.00
N TYR A 311 4.80 -3.25 15.27
CA TYR A 311 3.50 -2.78 15.77
C TYR A 311 2.50 -2.42 14.66
N ILE A 312 2.95 -2.33 13.40
CA ILE A 312 2.09 -2.13 12.23
C ILE A 312 1.68 -3.47 11.62
N ILE A 313 2.63 -4.39 11.53
CA ILE A 313 2.42 -5.71 10.92
C ILE A 313 1.79 -6.72 11.88
N SER A 314 1.68 -6.37 13.16
CA SER A 314 1.04 -7.21 14.16
C SER A 314 -0.45 -7.28 13.93
N GLN A 315 -0.89 -8.45 13.47
CA GLN A 315 -2.29 -8.86 13.53
C GLN A 315 -2.47 -9.64 14.82
N GLY A 316 -3.43 -9.20 15.66
CA GLY A 316 -3.73 -9.82 16.96
C GLY A 316 -3.86 -11.34 16.88
#